data_AF-A0A8J0SI89-F1
#
_entry.id   AF-A0A8J0SI89-F1
#
_cell.length_a   1.000
_cell.length_b   1.000
_cell.length_c   1.000
_cell.angle_alpha   90.00
_cell.angle_beta   90.00
_cell.angle_gamma   90.00
#
_symmetry.space_group_name_H-M   'P 1'
#
loop_
_entity.id
_entity.type
_entity.pdbx_description
1 polymer ?
#
loop_
_entity_poly.entity_id
_entity_poly.type
_entity_poly.pdbx_seq_one_letter_code
_entity_poly.pdbx_strand_id
1 'polypeptide(L)'
;MYSNRDNMKSLRSIFDNKADEAPKKKKAQFSCGNEKPCPDDYFAFKIISGAANVVGPSMCFENSIIMSSIKNNIGRGLNIALINASTGVVIKTSSFDMYSGDVKPLLEFIKPVAEGTLVFVASYDDPGTKLNDEARAVFASFGSSYSKKIGFRDSWLFVGGKGISTKSPFEQHIKNNKETNKYDGWPEVLEMEGCIPKKTN
;
A
#
# COMPACT_ATOMS: atom_id res chain seq x y z
N MET A 1 68.44 5.75 39.08
CA MET A 1 68.55 4.37 38.55
C MET A 1 67.21 4.01 37.92
N TYR A 2 67.24 3.58 36.65
CA TYR A 2 66.15 3.04 35.81
C TYR A 2 65.06 4.05 35.37
N SER A 3 65.07 4.57 34.14
CA SER A 3 64.85 3.92 32.83
C SER A 3 63.54 3.15 32.74
N ASN A 4 62.53 3.71 32.04
CA ASN A 4 62.05 3.15 30.78
C ASN A 4 60.90 3.99 30.18
N ARG A 5 61.25 4.73 29.12
CA ARG A 5 60.34 5.18 28.06
C ARG A 5 59.97 3.96 27.21
N ASP A 6 59.11 3.08 27.68
CA ASP A 6 58.59 1.98 26.85
C ASP A 6 57.23 1.49 27.38
N ASN A 7 56.20 2.33 27.29
CA ASN A 7 54.83 1.82 27.13
C ASN A 7 53.82 2.82 26.55
N MET A 8 54.26 3.68 25.62
CA MET A 8 53.36 4.57 24.87
C MET A 8 53.36 4.23 23.36
N LYS A 9 53.62 2.97 23.04
CA LYS A 9 53.56 2.41 21.68
C LYS A 9 52.62 1.20 21.54
N SER A 10 51.65 1.05 22.44
CA SER A 10 50.68 -0.07 22.36
C SER A 10 49.24 0.33 22.68
N LEU A 11 48.81 1.52 22.23
CA LEU A 11 47.39 1.92 22.23
C LEU A 11 46.95 2.60 20.92
N ARG A 12 47.78 2.56 19.87
CA ARG A 12 47.44 3.06 18.53
C ARG A 12 47.17 1.97 17.48
N SER A 13 47.22 0.69 17.85
CA SER A 13 47.01 -0.42 16.91
C SER A 13 45.66 -1.14 17.06
N ILE A 14 44.69 -0.54 17.77
CA ILE A 14 43.34 -1.12 17.97
C ILE A 14 42.27 -0.36 17.15
N PHE A 15 42.62 0.77 16.51
CA PHE A 15 41.67 1.59 15.75
C PHE A 15 41.87 1.64 14.23
N ASP A 16 42.73 0.79 13.66
CA ASP A 16 42.98 0.77 12.21
C ASP A 16 42.69 -0.60 11.59
N ASN A 17 41.46 -1.09 11.80
CA ASN A 17 40.90 -2.18 10.98
C ASN A 17 39.37 -2.11 11.01
N LYS A 18 38.79 -1.24 10.19
CA LYS A 18 37.48 -1.51 9.61
C LYS A 18 37.54 -1.14 8.13
N ALA A 19 37.52 -2.21 7.35
CA ALA A 19 37.43 -2.27 5.91
C ALA A 19 36.59 -1.12 5.34
N ASP A 20 37.07 -0.57 4.22
CA ASP A 20 36.27 0.21 3.29
C ASP A 20 34.94 -0.52 3.03
N GLU A 21 33.88 -0.14 3.74
CA GLU A 21 32.52 -0.46 3.33
C GLU A 21 32.34 0.31 2.02
N ALA A 22 32.49 -0.42 0.91
CA ALA A 22 32.16 0.07 -0.41
C ALA A 22 30.82 0.83 -0.30
N PRO A 23 30.73 2.08 -0.77
CA PRO A 23 29.52 2.87 -0.61
C PRO A 23 28.37 2.04 -1.16
N LYS A 24 27.44 1.62 -0.28
CA LYS A 24 26.24 0.89 -0.68
C LYS A 24 25.64 1.70 -1.81
N LYS A 25 25.77 1.21 -3.05
CA LYS A 25 25.23 1.88 -4.23
C LYS A 25 23.79 2.23 -3.86
N LYS A 26 23.47 3.52 -3.74
CA LYS A 26 22.08 3.95 -3.57
C LYS A 26 21.36 3.29 -4.74
N LYS A 27 20.57 2.25 -4.46
CA LYS A 27 19.72 1.64 -5.49
C LYS A 27 18.97 2.81 -6.11
N ALA A 28 19.02 2.94 -7.43
CA ALA A 28 18.27 3.97 -8.12
C ALA A 28 16.83 3.89 -7.61
N GLN A 29 16.38 4.93 -6.91
CA GLN A 29 15.08 4.91 -6.27
C GLN A 29 14.07 5.28 -7.36
N PHE A 30 13.43 4.27 -7.94
CA PHE A 30 12.35 4.47 -8.90
C PHE A 30 11.13 5.05 -8.20
N SER A 31 10.19 5.61 -8.97
CA SER A 31 8.95 6.20 -8.43
C SER A 31 8.27 5.27 -7.44
N CYS A 32 7.89 5.79 -6.27
CA CYS A 32 7.30 5.02 -5.17
C CYS A 32 8.21 3.94 -4.56
N GLY A 33 9.49 3.92 -4.89
CA GLY A 33 10.42 2.89 -4.44
C GLY A 33 10.20 1.53 -5.09
N ASN A 34 9.58 1.50 -6.28
CA ASN A 34 9.37 0.27 -7.04
C ASN A 34 10.71 -0.40 -7.38
N GLU A 35 10.71 -1.71 -7.60
CA GLU A 35 11.91 -2.47 -7.96
C GLU A 35 12.43 -2.15 -9.36
N LYS A 36 11.52 -1.76 -10.26
CA LYS A 36 11.80 -1.43 -11.67
C LYS A 36 11.09 -0.13 -12.06
N PRO A 37 11.64 0.64 -13.02
CA PRO A 37 10.97 1.82 -13.53
C PRO A 37 9.74 1.42 -14.35
N CYS A 38 8.74 2.30 -14.39
CA CYS A 38 7.61 2.16 -15.30
C CYS A 38 7.98 2.65 -16.71
N PRO A 39 7.40 2.06 -17.77
CA PRO A 39 7.53 2.60 -19.12
C PRO A 39 6.94 4.01 -19.23
N ASP A 40 7.29 4.71 -20.31
CA ASP A 40 6.62 5.96 -20.69
C ASP A 40 5.12 5.72 -20.86
N ASP A 41 4.31 6.72 -20.52
CA ASP A 41 2.85 6.66 -20.53
C ASP A 41 2.21 5.65 -19.57
N TYR A 42 2.94 5.29 -18.51
CA TYR A 42 2.38 4.58 -17.35
C TYR A 42 2.49 5.46 -16.10
N PHE A 43 1.60 5.22 -15.13
CA PHE A 43 1.72 5.69 -13.77
C PHE A 43 2.30 4.61 -12.87
N ALA A 44 3.31 4.96 -12.09
CA ALA A 44 3.88 4.13 -11.04
C ALA A 44 3.05 4.24 -9.76
N PHE A 45 2.84 3.10 -9.10
CA PHE A 45 2.25 3.07 -7.77
C PHE A 45 2.87 2.01 -6.87
N LYS A 46 2.67 2.20 -5.57
CA LYS A 46 2.91 1.21 -4.52
C LYS A 46 1.87 1.37 -3.42
N ILE A 47 1.17 0.29 -3.09
CA ILE A 47 0.20 0.26 -1.99
C ILE A 47 0.50 -0.87 -1.02
N ILE A 48 0.28 -0.59 0.26
CA ILE A 48 0.58 -1.48 1.39
C ILE A 48 -0.63 -1.49 2.31
N SER A 49 -1.09 -2.68 2.72
CA SER A 49 -2.21 -2.81 3.66
C SER A 49 -1.78 -2.44 5.08
N GLY A 50 -2.74 -2.29 5.98
CA GLY A 50 -2.43 -2.17 7.40
C GLY A 50 -1.86 -3.47 7.98
N ALA A 51 -1.07 -3.35 9.05
CA ALA A 51 -0.61 -4.46 9.87
C ALA A 51 -1.46 -4.54 11.15
N ALA A 52 -2.36 -5.54 11.16
CA ALA A 52 -3.40 -5.66 12.18
C ALA A 52 -4.14 -4.31 12.37
N ASN A 53 -4.26 -3.85 13.61
CA ASN A 53 -4.81 -2.55 13.99
C ASN A 53 -3.74 -1.53 14.43
N VAL A 54 -2.45 -1.85 14.31
CA VAL A 54 -1.35 -1.03 14.88
C VAL A 54 -0.70 -0.12 13.86
N VAL A 55 -0.42 -0.65 12.66
CA VAL A 55 0.20 0.11 11.58
C VAL A 55 -0.82 0.27 10.46
N GLY A 56 -1.14 1.51 10.13
CA GLY A 56 -2.07 1.82 9.06
C GLY A 56 -1.47 1.62 7.66
N PRO A 57 -2.32 1.59 6.61
CA PRO A 57 -1.89 1.39 5.24
C PRO A 57 -1.14 2.60 4.69
N SER A 58 -0.45 2.38 3.57
CA SER A 58 0.23 3.42 2.82
C SER A 58 -0.07 3.29 1.33
N MET A 59 -0.27 4.42 0.66
CA MET A 59 -0.44 4.48 -0.79
C MET A 59 0.46 5.56 -1.38
N CYS A 60 1.28 5.16 -2.34
CA CYS A 60 2.09 6.02 -3.17
C CYS A 60 1.62 5.96 -4.62
N PHE A 61 1.56 7.13 -5.27
CA PHE A 61 1.27 7.28 -6.68
C PHE A 61 2.17 8.36 -7.27
N GLU A 62 2.88 8.07 -8.36
CA GLU A 62 3.82 9.00 -9.01
C GLU A 62 4.81 9.66 -8.02
N ASN A 63 5.38 8.83 -7.14
CA ASN A 63 6.32 9.23 -6.09
C ASN A 63 5.74 10.18 -5.01
N SER A 64 4.43 10.38 -5.00
CA SER A 64 3.71 11.13 -3.98
C SER A 64 2.96 10.18 -3.05
N ILE A 65 3.18 10.29 -1.74
CA ILE A 65 2.34 9.62 -0.75
C ILE A 65 0.98 10.32 -0.71
N ILE A 66 -0.07 9.58 -1.09
CA ILE A 66 -1.44 10.09 -1.18
C ILE A 66 -2.28 9.68 0.03
N MET A 67 -2.00 8.54 0.66
CA MET A 67 -2.62 8.11 1.91
C MET A 67 -1.57 7.47 2.83
N SER A 68 -1.53 7.88 4.10
CA SER A 68 -0.66 7.26 5.12
C SER A 68 -1.02 7.77 6.53
N SER A 69 -0.49 7.09 7.56
CA SER A 69 -0.60 7.56 8.95
C SER A 69 -0.01 8.97 9.14
N ILE A 70 1.10 9.29 8.47
CA ILE A 70 1.76 10.59 8.56
C ILE A 70 0.88 11.71 7.98
N LYS A 71 0.11 11.40 6.94
CA LYS A 71 -0.85 12.35 6.34
C LYS A 71 -2.16 12.47 7.14
N ASN A 72 -2.33 11.67 8.20
CA ASN A 72 -3.51 11.65 9.05
C ASN A 72 -4.83 11.53 8.26
N ASN A 73 -4.82 10.72 7.18
CA ASN A 73 -5.96 10.57 6.27
C ASN A 73 -6.34 9.10 6.01
N ILE A 74 -6.02 8.23 6.96
CA ILE A 74 -6.33 6.80 6.95
C ILE A 74 -7.16 6.44 8.18
N GLY A 75 -7.85 5.31 8.11
CA GLY A 75 -8.66 4.79 9.22
C GLY A 75 -8.92 3.30 9.06
N ARG A 76 -9.45 2.68 10.12
CA ARG A 76 -9.91 1.28 10.08
C ARG A 76 -10.89 1.08 8.91
N GLY A 77 -10.85 -0.12 8.32
CA GLY A 77 -11.70 -0.53 7.22
C GLY A 77 -11.05 -0.35 5.85
N LEU A 78 -11.79 0.25 4.92
CA LEU A 78 -11.32 0.46 3.55
C LEU A 78 -10.78 1.88 3.39
N ASN A 79 -9.52 1.99 2.98
CA ASN A 79 -8.89 3.25 2.63
C ASN A 79 -8.87 3.34 1.11
N ILE A 80 -9.44 4.40 0.54
CA ILE A 80 -9.71 4.50 -0.89
C ILE A 80 -9.19 5.81 -1.45
N ALA A 81 -8.43 5.73 -2.55
CA ALA A 81 -8.04 6.87 -3.37
C ALA A 81 -8.65 6.78 -4.77
N LEU A 82 -9.23 7.88 -5.23
CA LEU A 82 -9.78 8.06 -6.57
C LEU A 82 -8.85 8.96 -7.37
N ILE A 83 -8.43 8.52 -8.55
CA ILE A 83 -7.43 9.21 -9.38
C ILE A 83 -7.93 9.26 -10.82
N ASN A 84 -7.79 10.39 -11.49
CA ASN A 84 -8.12 10.50 -12.90
C ASN A 84 -7.11 9.70 -13.76
N ALA A 85 -7.59 8.74 -14.54
CA ALA A 85 -6.74 7.80 -15.29
C ALA A 85 -5.97 8.42 -16.47
N SER A 86 -6.34 9.62 -16.91
CA SER A 86 -5.66 10.33 -18.01
C SER A 86 -4.62 11.32 -17.49
N THR A 87 -4.95 12.05 -16.42
CA THR A 87 -4.11 13.15 -15.89
C THR A 87 -3.27 12.75 -14.69
N GLY A 88 -3.63 11.66 -13.99
CA GLY A 88 -2.99 11.26 -12.74
C GLY A 88 -3.36 12.14 -11.54
N VAL A 89 -4.28 13.11 -11.71
CA VAL A 89 -4.72 13.98 -10.62
C VAL A 89 -5.54 13.18 -9.60
N VAL A 90 -5.16 13.26 -8.33
CA VAL A 90 -5.94 12.71 -7.21
C VAL A 90 -7.23 13.51 -7.07
N ILE A 91 -8.37 12.83 -7.24
CA ILE A 91 -9.71 13.43 -7.16
C ILE A 91 -10.15 13.51 -5.70
N LYS A 92 -10.06 12.39 -4.98
CA LYS A 92 -10.50 12.30 -3.59
C LYS A 92 -9.82 11.13 -2.87
N THR A 93 -9.61 11.28 -1.58
CA THR A 93 -9.20 10.19 -0.68
C THR A 93 -10.15 10.14 0.51
N SER A 94 -10.42 8.94 1.02
CA SER A 94 -11.24 8.75 2.23
C SER A 94 -10.99 7.38 2.84
N SER A 95 -11.33 7.23 4.12
CA SER A 95 -11.41 5.93 4.78
C SER A 95 -12.85 5.63 5.23
N PHE A 96 -13.19 4.36 5.32
CA PHE A 96 -14.54 3.89 5.66
C PHE A 96 -14.44 2.74 6.66
N ASP A 97 -14.92 2.96 7.90
CA ASP A 97 -14.91 1.95 8.96
C ASP A 97 -15.89 0.81 8.65
N MET A 98 -15.36 -0.30 8.15
CA MET A 98 -16.13 -1.50 7.82
C MET A 98 -16.29 -2.46 9.00
N TYR A 99 -15.91 -2.08 10.22
CA TYR A 99 -16.17 -2.85 11.43
C TYR A 99 -17.36 -2.31 12.22
N SER A 100 -17.27 -1.06 12.68
CA SER A 100 -18.30 -0.43 13.51
C SER A 100 -19.06 0.71 12.84
N GLY A 101 -18.67 1.10 11.62
CA GLY A 101 -19.32 2.15 10.86
C GLY A 101 -20.57 1.69 10.09
N ASP A 102 -21.10 2.62 9.28
CA ASP A 102 -22.14 2.36 8.29
C ASP A 102 -21.48 2.23 6.89
N VAL A 103 -22.05 1.39 6.02
CA VAL A 103 -21.63 1.20 4.63
C VAL A 103 -22.12 2.31 3.70
N LYS A 104 -23.17 3.07 4.09
CA LYS A 104 -23.75 4.13 3.25
C LYS A 104 -22.73 5.18 2.78
N PRO A 105 -21.84 5.74 3.63
CA PRO A 105 -20.84 6.72 3.18
C PRO A 105 -19.89 6.16 2.12
N LEU A 106 -19.55 4.86 2.19
CA LEU A 106 -18.75 4.20 1.16
C LEU A 106 -19.50 4.17 -0.17
N LEU A 107 -20.78 3.79 -0.16
CA LEU A 107 -21.62 3.73 -1.37
C LEU A 107 -21.80 5.11 -2.01
N GLU A 108 -22.08 6.13 -1.19
CA GLU A 108 -22.17 7.53 -1.64
C GLU A 108 -20.85 8.05 -2.23
N PHE A 109 -19.71 7.55 -1.73
CA PHE A 109 -18.40 7.91 -2.26
C PHE A 109 -18.09 7.21 -3.59
N ILE A 110 -18.41 5.93 -3.72
CA ILE A 110 -17.87 5.07 -4.79
C ILE A 110 -18.82 4.88 -5.98
N LYS A 111 -20.14 4.96 -5.77
CA LYS A 111 -21.13 4.82 -6.85
C LYS A 111 -21.11 5.97 -7.88
N PRO A 112 -20.95 7.25 -7.51
CA PRO A 112 -21.00 8.35 -8.46
C PRO A 112 -19.67 8.57 -9.21
N VAL A 113 -18.68 7.69 -9.01
CA VAL A 113 -17.38 7.77 -9.68
C VAL A 113 -17.54 7.73 -11.20
N ALA A 114 -16.97 8.74 -11.87
CA ALA A 114 -17.00 8.86 -13.32
C ALA A 114 -16.11 7.82 -14.01
N GLU A 115 -16.46 7.45 -15.25
CA GLU A 115 -15.61 6.59 -16.09
C GLU A 115 -14.21 7.17 -16.27
N GLY A 116 -13.19 6.31 -16.38
CA GLY A 116 -11.81 6.76 -16.42
C GLY A 116 -11.26 7.22 -15.07
N THR A 117 -11.88 6.79 -13.97
CA THR A 117 -11.31 6.95 -12.62
C THR A 117 -10.66 5.65 -12.16
N LEU A 118 -9.39 5.71 -11.78
CA LEU A 118 -8.70 4.65 -11.06
C LEU A 118 -9.18 4.61 -9.60
N VAL A 119 -9.34 3.41 -9.07
CA VAL A 119 -9.83 3.17 -7.72
C VAL A 119 -8.82 2.31 -6.98
N PHE A 120 -8.11 2.92 -6.04
CA PHE A 120 -7.11 2.28 -5.19
C PHE A 120 -7.75 1.96 -3.85
N VAL A 121 -7.53 0.75 -3.33
CA VAL A 121 -8.09 0.28 -2.08
C VAL A 121 -7.01 -0.45 -1.28
N ALA A 122 -6.89 -0.11 0.00
CA ALA A 122 -6.10 -0.84 0.98
C ALA A 122 -6.89 -1.06 2.27
N SER A 123 -6.91 -2.30 2.75
CA SER A 123 -7.55 -2.65 4.01
C SER A 123 -6.71 -2.23 5.22
N TYR A 124 -7.38 -1.93 6.33
CA TYR A 124 -6.76 -1.74 7.65
C TYR A 124 -7.65 -2.33 8.74
N ASP A 125 -7.09 -3.21 9.58
CA ASP A 125 -7.79 -3.94 10.64
C ASP A 125 -8.91 -4.85 10.12
N ASP A 126 -10.08 -4.33 9.77
CA ASP A 126 -11.20 -5.11 9.27
C ASP A 126 -11.94 -4.45 8.09
N PRO A 127 -11.79 -4.96 6.84
CA PRO A 127 -12.48 -4.43 5.67
C PRO A 127 -13.87 -5.05 5.43
N GLY A 128 -14.25 -6.12 6.14
CA GLY A 128 -15.30 -7.02 5.67
C GLY A 128 -16.63 -6.99 6.43
N THR A 129 -16.66 -6.66 7.73
CA THR A 129 -17.84 -6.89 8.58
C THR A 129 -19.10 -6.16 8.13
N LYS A 130 -18.97 -4.91 7.70
CA LYS A 130 -20.08 -4.05 7.22
C LYS A 130 -20.18 -4.01 5.69
N LEU A 131 -19.27 -4.68 4.98
CA LEU A 131 -19.25 -4.66 3.52
C LEU A 131 -20.38 -5.53 2.95
N ASN A 132 -21.42 -4.87 2.43
CA ASN A 132 -22.63 -5.53 1.92
C ASN A 132 -22.52 -5.91 0.43
N ASP A 133 -23.50 -6.67 -0.07
CA ASP A 133 -23.52 -7.17 -1.44
C ASP A 133 -23.51 -6.06 -2.49
N GLU A 134 -24.13 -4.91 -2.19
CA GLU A 134 -24.13 -3.76 -3.08
C GLU A 134 -22.72 -3.17 -3.25
N ALA A 135 -22.02 -2.91 -2.15
CA ALA A 135 -20.65 -2.41 -2.19
C ALA A 135 -19.71 -3.41 -2.89
N ARG A 136 -19.88 -4.71 -2.61
CA ARG A 136 -19.14 -5.79 -3.28
C ARG A 136 -19.39 -5.80 -4.78
N ALA A 137 -20.64 -5.61 -5.21
CA ALA A 137 -20.99 -5.53 -6.63
C ALA A 137 -20.35 -4.31 -7.31
N VAL A 138 -20.27 -3.16 -6.64
CA VAL A 138 -19.57 -1.99 -7.19
C VAL A 138 -18.09 -2.28 -7.41
N PHE A 139 -17.38 -2.82 -6.41
CA PHE A 139 -15.97 -3.20 -6.59
C PHE A 139 -15.78 -4.27 -7.67
N ALA A 140 -16.67 -5.25 -7.75
CA ALA A 140 -16.65 -6.26 -8.81
C ALA A 140 -16.81 -5.63 -10.20
N SER A 141 -17.65 -4.58 -10.33
CA SER A 141 -17.81 -3.80 -11.57
C SER A 141 -16.59 -2.95 -11.92
N PHE A 142 -15.69 -2.70 -10.96
CA PHE A 142 -14.42 -1.98 -11.18
C PHE A 142 -13.26 -2.93 -11.48
N GLY A 143 -13.53 -4.22 -11.64
CA GLY A 143 -12.54 -5.23 -12.00
C GLY A 143 -12.10 -6.15 -10.85
N SER A 144 -12.66 -6.03 -9.64
CA SER A 144 -12.30 -6.92 -8.53
C SER A 144 -12.79 -8.36 -8.74
N SER A 145 -11.94 -9.31 -8.42
CA SER A 145 -12.20 -10.75 -8.35
C SER A 145 -12.48 -11.22 -6.91
N TYR A 146 -11.93 -10.53 -5.90
CA TYR A 146 -12.03 -10.93 -4.49
C TYR A 146 -13.11 -10.20 -3.69
N SER A 147 -13.62 -9.06 -4.15
CA SER A 147 -14.62 -8.23 -3.44
C SER A 147 -15.79 -9.02 -2.85
N LYS A 148 -16.32 -10.01 -3.58
CA LYS A 148 -17.42 -10.88 -3.11
C LYS A 148 -17.05 -11.78 -1.93
N LYS A 149 -15.77 -12.03 -1.70
CA LYS A 149 -15.23 -12.96 -0.69
C LYS A 149 -14.61 -12.27 0.52
N ILE A 150 -14.36 -10.95 0.46
CA ILE A 150 -13.69 -10.21 1.54
C ILE A 150 -14.46 -10.36 2.85
N GLY A 151 -13.83 -11.00 3.82
CA GLY A 151 -14.39 -11.30 5.14
C GLY A 151 -13.74 -10.50 6.26
N PHE A 152 -14.13 -10.88 7.48
CA PHE A 152 -13.64 -10.29 8.72
C PHE A 152 -12.11 -10.36 8.84
N ARG A 153 -11.46 -9.19 8.89
CA ARG A 153 -9.99 -9.01 9.00
C ARG A 153 -9.16 -9.62 7.89
N ASP A 154 -9.76 -9.90 6.73
CA ASP A 154 -8.96 -10.24 5.56
C ASP A 154 -8.03 -9.06 5.20
N SER A 155 -6.82 -9.34 4.75
CA SER A 155 -5.98 -8.33 4.09
C SER A 155 -6.37 -8.25 2.62
N TRP A 156 -6.59 -7.04 2.11
CA TRP A 156 -6.99 -6.82 0.72
C TRP A 156 -6.36 -5.55 0.15
N LEU A 157 -5.74 -5.71 -1.02
CA LEU A 157 -5.27 -4.63 -1.87
C LEU A 157 -5.96 -4.75 -3.23
N PHE A 158 -6.43 -3.63 -3.75
CA PHE A 158 -7.07 -3.61 -5.06
C PHE A 158 -6.80 -2.29 -5.76
N VAL A 159 -6.42 -2.36 -7.03
CA VAL A 159 -6.37 -1.22 -7.94
C VAL A 159 -7.22 -1.58 -9.14
N GLY A 160 -8.33 -0.88 -9.34
CA GLY A 160 -9.22 -1.08 -10.48
C GLY A 160 -9.59 0.24 -11.12
N GLY A 161 -10.68 0.24 -11.89
CA GLY A 161 -11.18 1.48 -12.47
C GLY A 161 -12.61 1.39 -12.98
N LYS A 162 -13.28 2.53 -12.99
CA LYS A 162 -14.61 2.64 -13.61
C LYS A 162 -14.49 2.60 -15.13
N GLY A 163 -15.20 1.67 -15.75
CA GLY A 163 -15.19 1.46 -17.21
C GLY A 163 -14.20 0.39 -17.68
N ILE A 164 -13.57 -0.35 -16.77
CA ILE A 164 -12.77 -1.53 -17.15
C ILE A 164 -13.69 -2.66 -17.62
N SER A 165 -13.32 -3.35 -18.70
CA SER A 165 -14.07 -4.49 -19.25
C SER A 165 -13.56 -5.85 -18.76
N THR A 166 -12.42 -5.88 -18.07
CA THR A 166 -11.74 -7.08 -17.61
C THR A 166 -11.48 -7.04 -16.09
N LYS A 167 -11.04 -8.17 -15.54
CA LYS A 167 -10.53 -8.21 -14.16
C LYS A 167 -9.22 -7.46 -14.07
N SER A 168 -9.04 -6.74 -12.96
CA SER A 168 -7.78 -6.04 -12.73
C SER A 168 -6.66 -7.05 -12.47
N PRO A 169 -5.47 -6.85 -13.06
CA PRO A 169 -4.28 -7.62 -12.68
C PRO A 169 -3.70 -7.19 -11.33
N PHE A 170 -4.17 -6.06 -10.78
CA PHE A 170 -3.66 -5.47 -9.55
C PHE A 170 -4.61 -5.73 -8.39
N GLU A 171 -4.62 -6.96 -7.89
CA GLU A 171 -5.40 -7.35 -6.73
C GLU A 171 -4.69 -8.45 -5.93
N GLN A 172 -4.61 -8.27 -4.61
CA GLN A 172 -4.07 -9.28 -3.68
C GLN A 172 -5.00 -9.44 -2.48
N HIS A 173 -5.12 -10.66 -1.98
CA HIS A 173 -5.98 -11.00 -0.86
C HIS A 173 -5.33 -12.09 0.01
N ILE A 174 -5.39 -11.91 1.33
CA ILE A 174 -5.07 -12.96 2.30
C ILE A 174 -6.26 -13.09 3.24
N LYS A 175 -6.83 -14.31 3.27
CA LYS A 175 -7.92 -14.64 4.16
C LYS A 175 -7.43 -14.68 5.61
N ASN A 176 -8.18 -14.09 6.53
CA ASN A 176 -7.98 -14.29 7.95
C ASN A 176 -8.19 -15.77 8.31
N ASN A 177 -7.13 -16.42 8.79
CA ASN A 177 -7.16 -17.81 9.22
C ASN A 177 -6.24 -18.01 10.43
N LYS A 178 -6.81 -18.47 11.55
CA LYS A 178 -6.09 -18.68 12.81
C LYS A 178 -4.84 -19.55 12.67
N GLU A 179 -4.82 -20.49 11.73
CA GLU A 179 -3.69 -21.42 11.54
C GLU A 179 -2.53 -20.80 10.76
N THR A 180 -2.79 -19.82 9.90
CA THR A 180 -1.79 -19.24 8.97
C THR A 180 -1.52 -17.76 9.22
N ASN A 181 -2.24 -17.14 10.15
CA ASN A 181 -2.08 -15.73 10.47
C ASN A 181 -0.68 -15.45 11.04
N LYS A 182 -0.08 -14.35 10.57
CA LYS A 182 1.21 -13.85 11.07
C LYS A 182 1.08 -13.11 12.40
N TYR A 183 -0.06 -12.46 12.62
CA TYR A 183 -0.39 -11.75 13.85
C TYR A 183 -1.52 -12.46 14.58
N ASP A 184 -1.67 -12.21 15.87
CA ASP A 184 -2.76 -12.82 16.67
C ASP A 184 -4.14 -12.33 16.19
N GLY A 185 -4.77 -13.09 15.30
CA GLY A 185 -6.08 -12.78 14.74
C GLY A 185 -6.09 -11.87 13.51
N TRP A 186 -4.94 -11.60 12.89
CA TRP A 186 -4.84 -10.92 11.58
C TRP A 186 -3.81 -11.58 10.65
N PRO A 187 -4.08 -11.63 9.34
CA PRO A 187 -3.12 -12.08 8.34
C PRO A 187 -1.96 -11.08 8.19
N GLU A 188 -0.94 -11.47 7.43
CA GLU A 188 0.18 -10.56 7.18
C GLU A 188 -0.16 -9.36 6.29
N VAL A 189 0.76 -8.40 6.29
CA VAL A 189 0.69 -7.22 5.43
C VAL A 189 0.85 -7.63 3.97
N LEU A 190 -0.03 -7.09 3.12
CA LEU A 190 0.11 -7.14 1.68
C LEU A 190 0.86 -5.92 1.17
N GLU A 191 1.67 -6.13 0.15
CA GLU A 191 2.36 -5.08 -0.60
C GLU A 191 2.19 -5.36 -2.09
N MET A 192 1.82 -4.32 -2.84
CA MET A 192 1.66 -4.39 -4.28
C MET A 192 2.20 -3.12 -4.92
N GLU A 193 3.08 -3.28 -5.90
CA GLU A 193 3.56 -2.21 -6.75
C GLU A 193 3.28 -2.54 -8.22
N GLY A 194 3.27 -1.51 -9.07
CA GLY A 194 3.05 -1.72 -10.48
C GLY A 194 3.03 -0.43 -11.30
N CYS A 195 2.71 -0.63 -12.57
CA CYS A 195 2.61 0.40 -13.59
C CYS A 195 1.23 0.32 -14.25
N ILE A 196 0.46 1.41 -14.22
CA ILE A 196 -0.88 1.49 -14.81
C ILE A 196 -0.80 2.30 -16.10
N PRO A 197 -1.25 1.78 -17.25
CA PRO A 197 -1.23 2.55 -18.49
C PRO A 197 -2.11 3.79 -18.36
N LYS A 198 -1.61 4.95 -18.79
CA LYS A 198 -2.39 6.18 -18.88
C LYS A 198 -3.52 5.98 -19.88
N LYS A 199 -4.73 6.39 -19.52
CA LYS A 199 -5.85 6.40 -20.46
C LYS A 199 -5.63 7.51 -21.48
N THR A 200 -5.27 7.12 -22.70
CA THR A 200 -5.29 8.01 -23.86
C THR A 200 -6.74 8.21 -24.33
N ASN A 201 -7.06 9.45 -24.70
CA ASN A 201 -8.37 9.81 -25.28
C ASN A 201 -8.55 9.22 -26.67
#